data_AF-A0A6B8RSA8-F1
#
_entry.id   AF-A0A6B8RSA8-F1
#
_cell.length_a   1.000
_cell.length_b   1.000
_cell.length_c   1.000
_cell.angle_alpha   90.00
_cell.angle_beta   90.00
_cell.angle_gamma   90.00
#
_symmetry.space_group_name_H-M   'P 1'
#
loop_
_entity.id
_entity.type
_entity.pdbx_description
1 polymer ?
#
loop_
_entity_poly.entity_id
_entity_poly.type
_entity_poly.pdbx_seq_one_letter_code
_entity_poly.pdbx_strand_id
1 'polypeptide(L)'
;MNIFGLLIPSFRKGTYVVVKEATCIRGKEAELLFQHLDPANKYARNLYGFPKRGSKGIIVALIKYKNTLGSTSIYYGVLIKETLYAFEEKDLVRA
;
A
#
# COMPACT_ATOMS: atom_id res chain seq x y z
N MET A 1 11.65 0.41 -4.83
CA MET A 1 12.94 1.03 -5.22
C MET A 1 13.55 0.20 -6.35
N ASN A 2 14.26 0.81 -7.30
CA ASN A 2 14.87 0.07 -8.40
C ASN A 2 16.39 0.01 -8.18
N ILE A 3 16.95 -1.19 -7.99
CA ILE A 3 18.39 -1.41 -7.83
C ILE A 3 18.82 -2.41 -8.90
N PHE A 4 19.73 -2.01 -9.80
CA PHE A 4 20.19 -2.85 -10.92
C PHE A 4 19.05 -3.43 -11.80
N GLY A 5 17.96 -2.68 -12.00
CA GLY A 5 16.79 -3.14 -12.76
C GLY A 5 15.84 -4.06 -11.97
N LEU A 6 16.18 -4.40 -10.73
CA LEU A 6 15.32 -5.15 -9.82
C LEU A 6 14.47 -4.20 -9.00
N LEU A 7 13.16 -4.39 -9.09
CA LEU A 7 12.19 -3.69 -8.25
C LEU A 7 12.14 -4.36 -6.87
N ILE A 8 12.81 -3.75 -5.90
CA ILE A 8 12.96 -4.24 -4.52
C ILE A 8 12.05 -3.42 -3.59
N PRO A 9 11.29 -4.07 -2.70
CA PRO A 9 10.49 -3.37 -1.70
C PRO A 9 11.37 -2.68 -0.66
N SER A 10 11.15 -1.38 -0.47
CA SER A 10 11.84 -0.58 0.55
C SER A 10 11.42 -0.92 1.98
N PHE A 11 10.25 -1.53 2.15
CA PHE A 11 9.72 -1.88 3.46
C PHE A 11 9.31 -3.35 3.57
N ARG A 12 9.35 -3.87 4.79
CA ARG A 12 8.91 -5.24 5.10
C ARG A 12 7.61 -5.22 5.89
N LYS A 13 6.88 -6.34 5.88
CA LYS A 13 5.76 -6.56 6.81
C LYS A 13 6.23 -6.32 8.26
N GLY A 14 5.40 -5.64 9.05
CA GLY A 14 5.70 -5.21 10.40
C GLY A 14 6.41 -3.84 10.50
N THR A 15 6.82 -3.24 9.38
CA THR A 15 7.45 -1.92 9.40
C THR A 15 6.41 -0.84 9.68
N TYR A 16 6.70 0.05 10.62
CA TYR A 16 5.92 1.27 10.83
C TYR A 16 6.29 2.34 9.80
N VAL A 17 5.27 2.96 9.22
CA VAL A 17 5.41 3.99 8.20
C VAL A 17 4.51 5.17 8.50
N VAL A 18 4.91 6.32 7.99
CA VAL A 18 4.12 7.56 7.97
C VAL A 18 3.65 7.80 6.54
N VAL A 19 2.37 8.15 6.40
CA VAL A 19 1.78 8.58 5.12
C VAL A 19 2.35 9.94 4.74
N LYS A 20 3.18 9.98 3.69
CA LYS A 20 3.81 11.20 3.18
C LYS A 20 2.80 12.11 2.50
N GLU A 21 1.93 11.51 1.69
CA GLU A 21 0.88 12.17 0.92
C GLU A 21 -0.45 11.45 1.14
N ALA A 22 -1.55 12.20 1.26
CA ALA A 22 -2.87 11.64 1.56
C ALA A 22 -3.52 10.93 0.35
N THR A 23 -2.70 10.31 -0.51
CA THR A 23 -3.11 9.65 -1.74
C THR A 23 -2.88 8.15 -1.61
N CYS A 24 -3.96 7.37 -1.69
CA CYS A 24 -3.93 5.91 -1.78
C CYS A 24 -4.69 5.45 -3.03
N ILE A 25 -4.47 4.20 -3.45
CA ILE A 25 -5.25 3.62 -4.55
C ILE A 25 -6.71 3.46 -4.12
N ARG A 26 -7.62 3.67 -5.08
CA ARG A 26 -9.08 3.69 -4.85
C ARG A 26 -9.84 2.95 -5.94
N GLY A 27 -11.12 2.71 -5.68
CA GLY A 27 -12.06 2.11 -6.63
C GLY A 27 -11.63 0.70 -7.06
N LYS A 28 -11.85 0.38 -8.34
CA LYS A 28 -11.63 -0.97 -8.90
C LYS A 28 -10.19 -1.47 -8.76
N GLU A 29 -9.20 -0.59 -8.90
CA GLU A 29 -7.80 -0.98 -8.69
C GLU A 29 -7.52 -1.33 -7.22
N ALA A 30 -8.13 -0.61 -6.27
CA ALA A 30 -7.98 -0.93 -4.86
C ALA A 30 -8.62 -2.28 -4.52
N GLU A 31 -9.79 -2.60 -5.09
CA GLU A 31 -10.42 -3.91 -4.91
C GLU A 31 -9.50 -5.05 -5.35
N LEU A 32 -8.90 -4.92 -6.54
CA LEU A 32 -7.95 -5.92 -7.07
C LEU A 32 -6.74 -6.06 -6.16
N LEU A 33 -6.16 -4.94 -5.71
CA LEU A 33 -5.03 -4.99 -4.79
C LEU A 33 -5.40 -5.62 -3.45
N PHE A 34 -6.59 -5.34 -2.91
CA PHE A 34 -7.04 -5.90 -1.64
C PHE A 34 -7.33 -7.40 -1.68
N GLN A 35 -7.70 -7.96 -2.83
CA GLN A 35 -7.78 -9.42 -3.01
C GLN A 35 -6.45 -10.11 -2.71
N HIS A 36 -5.32 -9.43 -2.94
CA HIS A 36 -4.00 -9.98 -2.68
C HIS A 36 -3.38 -9.49 -1.36
N LEU A 37 -3.60 -8.23 -0.99
CA LEU A 37 -3.05 -7.66 0.25
C LEU A 37 -3.75 -8.21 1.49
N ASP A 38 -5.01 -8.62 1.37
CA ASP A 38 -5.80 -9.20 2.45
C ASP A 38 -6.75 -10.29 1.92
N PRO A 39 -6.23 -11.44 1.46
CA PRO A 39 -7.05 -12.47 0.83
C PRO A 39 -8.11 -13.07 1.77
N ALA A 40 -7.87 -13.01 3.09
CA ALA A 40 -8.77 -13.53 4.11
C ALA A 40 -9.79 -12.49 4.63
N ASN A 41 -9.81 -11.28 4.07
CA ASN A 41 -10.69 -10.18 4.48
C ASN A 41 -10.66 -9.91 5.99
N LYS A 42 -9.45 -9.85 6.56
CA LYS A 42 -9.21 -9.67 7.99
C LYS A 42 -9.38 -8.23 8.46
N TYR A 43 -9.22 -7.26 7.56
CA TYR A 43 -9.18 -5.84 7.91
C TYR A 43 -10.34 -5.09 7.26
N ALA A 44 -10.83 -4.04 7.93
CA ALA A 44 -11.77 -3.13 7.31
C ALA A 44 -11.09 -2.44 6.12
N ARG A 45 -11.80 -2.24 5.01
CA ARG A 45 -11.25 -1.63 3.80
C ARG A 45 -11.98 -0.34 3.51
N ASN A 46 -11.26 0.66 3.04
CA ASN A 46 -11.88 1.87 2.54
C ASN A 46 -11.45 2.10 1.09
N LEU A 47 -12.36 1.81 0.16
CA LEU A 47 -12.11 1.90 -1.28
C LEU A 47 -12.11 3.33 -1.81
N TYR A 48 -12.66 4.30 -1.07
CA TYR A 48 -12.90 5.65 -1.57
C TYR A 48 -12.35 6.76 -0.65
N GLY A 49 -12.13 6.45 0.62
CA GLY A 49 -11.60 7.39 1.60
C GLY A 49 -10.09 7.44 1.62
N PHE A 50 -9.58 8.55 2.14
CA PHE A 50 -8.16 8.79 2.30
C PHE A 50 -7.80 8.89 3.78
N PRO A 51 -6.66 8.34 4.20
CA PRO A 51 -6.10 8.65 5.50
C PRO A 51 -5.49 10.06 5.47
N LYS A 52 -5.41 10.69 6.64
CA LYS A 52 -4.78 12.01 6.76
C LYS A 52 -3.28 11.90 6.48
N ARG A 53 -2.71 12.93 5.83
CA ARG A 53 -1.26 13.09 5.75
C ARG A 53 -0.65 13.05 7.15
N GLY A 54 0.50 12.39 7.29
CA GLY A 54 1.16 12.20 8.59
C GLY A 54 0.58 11.06 9.44
N SER A 55 -0.46 10.37 8.98
CA SER A 55 -0.98 9.20 9.70
C SER A 55 0.09 8.12 9.80
N LYS A 56 0.23 7.55 11.00
CA LYS A 56 1.08 6.38 11.24
C LYS A 56 0.30 5.10 10.98
N GLY A 57 0.95 4.16 10.31
CA GLY A 57 0.40 2.83 10.04
C GLY A 57 1.48 1.77 10.07
N ILE A 58 1.06 0.52 10.00
CA ILE A 58 1.94 -0.65 9.92
C ILE A 58 1.72 -1.39 8.61
N ILE A 59 2.80 -1.81 7.98
CA ILE A 59 2.72 -2.63 6.77
C ILE A 59 2.32 -4.04 7.15
N VAL A 60 1.16 -4.49 6.67
CA VAL A 60 0.65 -5.85 6.92
C VAL A 60 0.83 -6.78 5.73
N ALA A 61 0.96 -6.20 4.54
CA ALA A 61 1.18 -6.93 3.30
C ALA A 61 1.85 -6.03 2.24
N LEU A 62 2.38 -6.65 1.20
CA LEU A 62 2.91 -5.96 0.03
C LEU A 62 2.74 -6.83 -1.22
N ILE A 63 2.63 -6.20 -2.38
CA ILE A 63 2.51 -6.86 -3.67
C ILE A 63 3.29 -6.08 -4.74
N LYS A 64 3.92 -6.82 -5.65
CA LYS A 64 4.39 -6.27 -6.92
C LYS A 64 3.25 -6.35 -7.93
N TYR A 65 2.74 -5.20 -8.36
CA TYR A 65 1.60 -5.12 -9.27
C TYR A 65 2.02 -4.47 -10.58
N LYS A 66 1.57 -5.07 -11.70
CA LYS A 66 1.73 -4.51 -13.03
C LYS A 66 0.38 -3.94 -13.46
N ASN A 67 0.33 -2.63 -13.66
CA ASN A 67 -0.91 -1.98 -14.09
C ASN A 67 -1.24 -2.30 -15.57
N THR A 68 -2.41 -1.87 -16.02
CA THR A 68 -2.88 -2.09 -17.41
C THR A 68 -2.00 -1.41 -18.46
N LEU A 69 -1.25 -0.38 -18.08
CA LEU A 69 -0.29 0.33 -18.92
C LEU A 69 1.08 -0.38 -18.99
N GLY A 70 1.26 -1.48 -18.26
CA GLY A 70 2.48 -2.28 -18.23
C GLY A 70 3.53 -1.81 -17.22
N SER A 71 3.30 -0.71 -16.52
CA SER A 71 4.19 -0.21 -15.47
C SER A 71 4.08 -1.09 -14.23
N THR A 72 5.23 -1.47 -13.67
CA THR A 72 5.29 -2.33 -12.48
C THR A 72 5.70 -1.50 -11.27
N SER A 73 4.87 -1.51 -10.24
CA SER A 73 5.07 -0.81 -8.97
C SER A 73 4.89 -1.75 -7.78
N ILE A 74 5.44 -1.36 -6.63
CA ILE A 74 5.20 -2.07 -5.37
C ILE A 74 4.13 -1.31 -4.60
N TYR A 75 3.10 -2.05 -4.23
CA TYR A 75 2.03 -1.58 -3.36
C TYR A 75 2.13 -2.22 -1.99
N TYR A 76 1.82 -1.44 -0.98
CA TYR A 76 1.81 -1.84 0.41
C TYR A 76 0.40 -1.74 0.96
N GLY A 77 -0.03 -2.81 1.64
CA GLY A 77 -1.18 -2.78 2.52
C GLY A 77 -0.76 -2.18 3.85
N VAL A 78 -1.17 -0.94 4.09
CA VAL A 78 -0.87 -0.20 5.32
C VAL A 78 -2.12 -0.18 6.18
N LEU A 79 -2.02 -0.77 7.37
CA LEU A 79 -3.08 -0.74 8.36
C LEU A 79 -2.92 0.54 9.19
N ILE A 80 -3.93 1.40 9.12
CA ILE A 80 -4.02 2.64 9.90
C ILE A 80 -5.24 2.50 10.79
N LYS A 81 -5.02 2.41 12.11
CA LYS A 81 -6.03 1.97 13.08
C LYS A 81 -6.56 0.59 12.68
N GLU A 82 -7.81 0.50 12.22
CA GLU A 82 -8.48 -0.75 11.83
C GLU A 82 -8.70 -0.87 10.32
N THR A 83 -8.32 0.17 9.56
CA THR A 83 -8.59 0.27 8.13
C THR A 83 -7.33 0.02 7.32
N LEU A 84 -7.44 -0.90 6.36
CA LEU A 84 -6.42 -1.21 5.37
C LEU A 84 -6.51 -0.26 4.18
N TYR A 85 -5.38 0.33 3.84
CA TYR A 85 -5.19 1.18 2.67
C TYR A 85 -4.10 0.61 1.77
N ALA A 86 -4.24 0.78 0.45
CA ALA A 86 -3.24 0.39 -0.52
C ALA A 86 -2.44 1.61 -0.98
N PHE A 87 -1.14 1.62 -0.69
CA PHE A 87 -0.22 2.72 -1.02
C PHE A 87 0.87 2.29 -1.97
N GLU A 88 1.23 3.15 -2.91
CA GLU A 88 2.48 2.97 -3.64
C GLU A 88 3.65 3.36 -2.74
N GLU A 89 4.82 2.75 -2.95
CA GLU A 89 6.00 2.99 -2.11
C GLU A 89 6.36 4.47 -1.92
N LYS A 90 6.21 5.28 -2.97
CA LYS A 90 6.57 6.70 -3.00
C LYS A 90 5.75 7.57 -2.03
N ASP A 91 4.59 7.07 -1.60
CA ASP A 91 3.65 7.76 -0.73
C ASP A 91 3.92 7.47 0.76
N LEU A 92 4.91 6.64 1.05
CA LEU A 92 5.28 6.20 2.39
C LEU A 92 6.70 6.64 2.75
N VAL A 93 6.90 6.97 4.02
CA VAL A 93 8.22 7.15 4.63
C VAL A 93 8.32 6.31 5.90
N ARG A 94 9.54 5.92 6.28
CA ARG A 94 9.75 5.21 7.54
C ARG A 94 9.37 6.12 8.71
N ALA A 95 8.61 5.57 9.66
CA ALA A 95 8.14 6.28 10.85
C ALA A 95 9.24 6.50 11.89
#